data_AF-A0A7Z9XTG2-F1
#
_entry.id   AF-A0A7Z9XTG2-F1
#
_cell.length_a   1.000
_cell.length_b   1.000
_cell.length_c   1.000
_cell.angle_alpha   90.00
_cell.angle_beta   90.00
_cell.angle_gamma   90.00
#
_symmetry.space_group_name_H-M   'P 1'
#
loop_
_entity.id
_entity.type
_entity.pdbx_description
1 polymer ?
#
loop_
_entity_poly.entity_id
_entity_poly.type
_entity_poly.pdbx_seq_one_letter_code
_entity_poly.pdbx_strand_id
1 'polypeptide(L)'
;MHQDTRNNAAFHPLRLILVILGLLIGISFAAQWYSRNVTMPRYCAYSGDILKGVREILTEKTPAGEGDRKPYIIAARLTFLVPRKPDEPLNSYLGRLQHHLEQKCP
;
A
#
# COMPACT_ATOMS: atom_id res chain seq x y z
N MET A 1 -43.32 4.97 51.44
CA MET A 1 -42.70 6.05 50.66
C MET A 1 -41.24 5.70 50.44
N HIS A 2 -40.89 5.09 49.31
CA HIS A 2 -39.50 4.97 48.86
C HIS A 2 -39.48 5.37 47.38
N GLN A 3 -38.94 6.57 47.11
CA GLN A 3 -38.69 7.07 45.77
C GLN A 3 -37.47 6.34 45.21
N ASP A 4 -37.69 5.57 44.15
CA ASP A 4 -36.67 4.87 43.39
C ASP A 4 -36.23 5.80 42.24
N THR A 5 -35.20 6.61 42.47
CA THR A 5 -34.63 7.49 41.44
C THR A 5 -33.72 6.68 40.52
N ARG A 6 -34.33 5.93 39.61
CA ARG A 6 -33.61 5.40 38.44
C ARG A 6 -33.18 6.58 37.58
N ASN A 7 -31.93 6.99 37.75
CA ASN A 7 -31.20 7.82 36.81
C ASN A 7 -31.20 7.10 35.46
N ASN A 8 -32.19 7.42 34.62
CA ASN A 8 -32.21 7.02 33.24
C ASN A 8 -31.02 7.71 32.58
N ALA A 9 -29.90 7.00 32.44
CA ALA A 9 -28.80 7.42 31.58
C ALA A 9 -29.40 7.55 30.17
N ALA A 10 -29.80 8.77 29.82
CA ALA A 10 -30.43 9.06 28.55
C ALA A 10 -29.50 8.56 27.44
N PHE A 11 -29.98 7.62 26.63
CA PHE A 11 -29.18 7.07 25.54
C PHE A 11 -28.97 8.20 24.52
N HIS A 12 -27.73 8.67 24.37
CA HIS A 12 -27.37 9.74 23.43
C HIS A 12 -26.74 9.10 22.19
N PRO A 13 -27.55 8.62 21.21
CA PRO A 13 -27.03 7.92 20.03
C PRO A 13 -26.05 8.78 19.24
N LEU A 14 -26.21 10.10 19.27
CA LEU A 14 -25.30 11.06 18.64
C LEU A 14 -23.86 10.96 19.19
N ARG A 15 -23.70 10.73 20.49
CA ARG A 15 -22.40 10.61 21.15
C ARG A 15 -21.69 9.33 20.70
N LEU A 16 -22.45 8.24 20.57
CA LEU A 16 -21.94 6.95 20.09
C LEU A 16 -21.52 7.02 18.61
N ILE A 17 -22.35 7.68 17.77
CA ILE A 17 -22.06 7.91 16.36
C ILE A 17 -20.77 8.72 16.19
N LEU A 18 -20.60 9.81 16.96
CA LEU A 18 -19.38 10.62 16.91
C LEU A 18 -18.12 9.84 17.34
N VAL A 19 -18.24 8.97 18.35
CA VAL A 19 -17.13 8.11 18.78
C VAL A 19 -16.73 7.12 17.69
N ILE A 20 -17.71 6.45 17.07
CA ILE A 20 -17.44 5.49 15.98
C ILE A 20 -16.85 6.21 14.76
N LEU A 21 -17.40 7.36 14.39
CA LEU A 21 -16.91 8.17 13.27
C LEU A 21 -15.46 8.63 13.53
N GLY A 22 -15.17 9.10 14.74
CA GLY A 22 -13.81 9.47 15.15
C GLY A 22 -12.84 8.30 15.09
N LEU A 23 -13.29 7.10 15.49
CA LEU A 23 -12.49 5.88 15.45
C LEU A 23 -12.18 5.47 14.00
N LEU A 24 -13.15 5.51 13.10
CA LEU A 24 -12.97 5.22 11.68
C LEU A 24 -12.04 6.22 10.99
N ILE A 25 -12.18 7.51 11.30
CA ILE A 25 -11.28 8.56 10.78
C ILE A 25 -9.86 8.34 11.31
N GLY A 26 -9.71 8.02 12.60
CA GLY A 26 -8.42 7.74 13.23
C GLY A 26 -7.71 6.56 12.57
N ILE A 27 -8.43 5.45 12.34
CA ILE A 27 -7.88 4.27 11.65
C ILE A 27 -7.49 4.61 10.21
N SER A 28 -8.31 5.40 9.50
CA SER A 28 -8.01 5.83 8.13
C SER A 28 -6.74 6.68 8.06
N PHE A 29 -6.58 7.61 9.01
CA PHE A 29 -5.39 8.46 9.09
C PHE A 29 -4.14 7.65 9.46
N ALA A 30 -4.26 6.71 10.40
CA ALA A 30 -3.18 5.80 10.78
C ALA A 30 -2.77 4.88 9.61
N ALA A 31 -3.74 4.35 8.86
CA ALA A 31 -3.48 3.54 7.68
C ALA A 31 -2.75 4.35 6.59
N GLN A 32 -3.14 5.60 6.38
CA GLN A 32 -2.49 6.49 5.41
C GLN A 32 -1.06 6.87 5.85
N TRP A 33 -0.85 7.07 7.15
CA TRP A 33 0.49 7.31 7.71
C TRP A 33 1.38 6.07 7.61
N TYR A 34 0.88 4.89 7.98
CA TYR A 34 1.59 3.61 7.87
C TYR A 34 1.97 3.31 6.40
N SER A 35 1.04 3.55 5.48
CA SER A 35 1.30 3.39 4.05
C SER A 35 2.44 4.31 3.58
N ARG A 36 2.48 5.57 4.05
CA ARG A 36 3.50 6.56 3.68
C ARG A 36 4.86 6.34 4.36
N ASN A 37 4.90 6.00 5.66
CA ASN A 37 6.16 5.93 6.42
C ASN A 37 6.77 4.53 6.50
N VAL A 38 6.00 3.46 6.33
CA VAL A 38 6.51 2.09 6.51
C VAL A 38 6.58 1.33 5.19
N THR A 39 5.55 1.43 4.35
CA THR A 39 5.55 0.71 3.06
C THR A 39 6.21 1.50 1.94
N MET A 40 5.98 2.81 1.82
CA MET A 40 6.50 3.64 0.73
C MET A 40 8.04 3.79 0.69
N PRO A 41 8.77 4.01 1.82
CA PRO A 41 10.22 4.23 1.74
C PRO A 41 10.98 2.99 1.28
N ARG A 42 10.40 1.79 1.41
CA ARG A 42 11.00 0.55 0.89
C ARG A 42 10.93 0.45 -0.64
N TYR A 43 9.91 1.05 -1.26
CA TYR A 43 9.83 1.16 -2.73
C TYR A 43 10.71 2.29 -3.25
N CYS A 44 10.83 3.39 -2.51
CA CYS A 44 11.58 4.58 -2.93
C CYS A 44 13.10 4.44 -2.71
N ALA A 45 13.56 3.77 -1.65
CA ALA A 45 14.99 3.59 -1.37
C ALA A 45 15.69 2.58 -2.31
N TYR A 46 14.93 1.71 -2.98
CA TYR A 46 15.44 0.58 -3.78
C TYR A 46 14.92 0.60 -5.23
N SER A 47 14.60 1.77 -5.78
CA SER A 47 14.06 1.90 -7.14
C SER A 47 14.94 1.21 -8.19
N GLY A 48 16.27 1.29 -8.06
CA GLY A 48 17.24 0.60 -8.92
C GLY A 48 17.19 -0.94 -8.80
N ASP A 49 17.16 -1.47 -7.58
CA ASP A 49 17.11 -2.92 -7.33
C ASP A 49 15.76 -3.53 -7.72
N ILE A 50 14.67 -2.78 -7.56
CA ILE A 50 13.33 -3.18 -8.01
C ILE A 50 13.27 -3.24 -9.53
N LEU A 51 13.84 -2.27 -10.25
CA LEU A 51 13.89 -2.28 -11.72
C LEU A 51 14.70 -3.48 -12.25
N LYS A 52 15.78 -3.84 -11.55
CA LYS A 52 16.55 -5.06 -11.85
C LYS A 52 15.71 -6.32 -11.64
N GLY A 53 14.99 -6.42 -10.53
CA GLY A 53 14.07 -7.53 -10.27
C GLY A 53 12.92 -7.62 -11.28
N VAL A 54 12.36 -6.49 -11.73
CA VAL A 54 11.33 -6.47 -12.79
C VAL A 54 11.91 -6.97 -14.12
N ARG A 55 13.14 -6.57 -14.46
CA ARG A 55 13.83 -7.09 -15.64
C ARG A 55 14.00 -8.61 -15.54
N GLU A 56 14.52 -9.11 -14.42
CA GLU A 56 14.71 -10.55 -14.19
C GLU A 56 13.40 -11.35 -14.27
N ILE A 57 12.28 -10.88 -13.68
CA ILE A 57 10.97 -11.56 -13.81
C ILE A 57 10.50 -11.64 -15.25
N LEU A 58 10.76 -10.60 -16.05
CA LEU A 58 10.30 -10.54 -17.44
C LEU A 58 11.20 -11.31 -18.40
N THR A 59 12.46 -11.59 -18.03
CA THR A 59 13.43 -12.30 -18.88
C THR A 59 13.70 -13.74 -18.44
N GLU A 60 13.55 -14.06 -17.16
CA GLU A 60 13.85 -15.38 -16.61
C GLU A 60 12.60 -16.22 -16.35
N LYS A 61 12.72 -17.52 -16.57
CA LYS A 61 11.64 -18.49 -16.37
C LYS A 61 11.36 -18.77 -14.89
N THR A 62 12.38 -18.65 -14.03
CA THR A 62 12.31 -18.91 -12.57
C THR A 62 13.16 -17.88 -11.81
N PRO A 63 12.67 -16.63 -11.69
CA PRO A 63 13.48 -15.51 -11.23
C PRO A 63 13.93 -15.65 -9.76
N ALA A 64 13.14 -16.31 -8.90
CA ALA A 64 13.48 -16.44 -7.48
C ALA A 64 14.35 -17.66 -7.11
N GLY A 65 14.43 -18.69 -7.95
CA GLY A 65 15.11 -19.96 -7.60
C GLY A 65 14.79 -20.46 -6.17
N GLU A 66 15.84 -20.75 -5.39
CA GLU A 66 15.78 -21.03 -3.94
C GLU A 66 16.03 -19.79 -3.03
N GLY A 67 16.19 -18.61 -3.63
CA GLY A 67 16.53 -17.37 -2.93
C GLY A 67 15.34 -16.66 -2.28
N ASP A 68 15.61 -15.47 -1.72
CA ASP A 68 14.59 -14.66 -1.04
C ASP A 68 13.54 -14.14 -2.05
N ARG A 69 12.29 -14.54 -1.86
CA ARG A 69 11.19 -14.31 -2.83
C ARG A 69 10.60 -12.90 -2.76
N LYS A 70 10.86 -12.18 -1.67
CA LYS A 70 10.29 -10.84 -1.42
C LYS A 70 10.51 -9.82 -2.55
N PRO A 71 11.74 -9.60 -3.06
CA PRO A 71 11.96 -8.65 -4.15
C PRO A 71 11.18 -9.01 -5.42
N TYR A 72 11.01 -10.30 -5.72
CA TYR A 72 10.26 -10.76 -6.89
C TYR A 72 8.76 -10.58 -6.73
N ILE A 73 8.21 -10.77 -5.53
CA ILE A 73 6.79 -10.48 -5.25
C ILE A 73 6.49 -8.99 -5.45
N ILE A 74 7.43 -8.13 -5.03
CA ILE A 74 7.32 -6.68 -5.20
C ILE A 74 7.35 -6.31 -6.70
N ALA A 75 8.30 -6.85 -7.45
CA ALA A 75 8.42 -6.60 -8.88
C ALA A 75 7.23 -7.14 -9.68
N ALA A 76 6.72 -8.33 -9.37
CA ALA A 76 5.50 -8.88 -9.99
C ALA A 76 4.27 -8.00 -9.70
N ARG A 77 4.13 -7.50 -8.47
CA ARG A 77 3.06 -6.58 -8.10
C ARG A 77 3.16 -5.26 -8.88
N LEU A 78 4.37 -4.78 -9.12
CA LEU A 78 4.61 -3.60 -9.96
C LEU A 78 4.22 -3.83 -11.42
N THR A 79 4.54 -4.99 -11.97
CA THR A 79 4.09 -5.36 -13.33
C THR A 79 2.58 -5.46 -13.44
N PHE A 80 1.90 -5.89 -12.37
CA PHE A 80 0.43 -5.87 -12.31
C PHE A 80 -0.14 -4.45 -12.21
N LEU A 81 0.47 -3.57 -11.41
CA LEU A 81 0.02 -2.19 -11.23
C LEU A 81 0.26 -1.31 -12.46
N VAL A 82 1.36 -1.56 -13.17
CA VAL A 82 1.73 -0.86 -14.40
C VAL A 82 1.99 -1.91 -15.47
N PRO A 83 0.95 -2.37 -16.19
CA PRO A 83 1.11 -3.39 -17.21
C PRO A 83 1.89 -2.86 -18.41
N ARG A 84 2.73 -3.73 -18.97
CA ARG A 84 3.43 -3.52 -20.23
C ARG A 84 2.45 -3.66 -21.39
N LYS A 85 2.52 -2.78 -22.39
CA LYS A 85 1.71 -2.93 -23.61
C LYS A 85 2.31 -4.02 -24.51
N PRO A 86 1.49 -4.73 -25.32
CA PRO A 86 1.96 -5.85 -26.14
C PRO A 86 3.15 -5.48 -27.04
N ASP A 87 3.11 -4.32 -27.69
CA ASP A 87 4.16 -3.85 -28.61
C ASP A 87 5.21 -2.95 -27.96
N GLU A 88 5.17 -2.79 -26.63
CA GLU A 88 6.12 -1.94 -25.92
C GLU A 88 7.44 -2.69 -25.70
N PRO A 89 8.58 -2.15 -26.20
CA PRO A 89 9.88 -2.76 -25.95
C PRO A 89 10.25 -2.64 -24.47
N LEU A 90 10.94 -3.65 -23.95
CA LEU A 90 11.23 -3.80 -22.53
C LEU A 90 11.91 -2.58 -21.91
N ASN A 91 12.85 -1.95 -22.62
CA ASN A 91 13.55 -0.76 -22.13
C ASN A 91 12.63 0.47 -22.02
N SER A 92 11.69 0.64 -22.96
CA SER A 92 10.68 1.71 -22.89
C SER A 92 9.71 1.47 -21.73
N TYR A 93 9.32 0.22 -21.50
CA TYR A 93 8.50 -0.16 -20.35
C TYR A 93 9.20 0.16 -19.02
N LEU A 94 10.47 -0.26 -18.88
CA LEU A 94 11.26 0.00 -17.67
C LEU A 94 11.46 1.50 -17.44
N GLY A 95 11.69 2.29 -18.50
CA GLY A 95 11.79 3.75 -18.39
C GLY A 95 10.48 4.41 -17.93
N ARG A 96 9.33 3.96 -18.47
CA ARG A 96 8.00 4.42 -18.03
C ARG A 96 7.72 4.04 -16.57
N LEU A 97 8.10 2.82 -16.18
CA LEU A 97 7.95 2.33 -14.82
C LEU A 97 8.83 3.13 -13.84
N GLN A 98 10.07 3.40 -14.21
CA GLN A 98 10.98 4.25 -13.45
C GLN A 98 10.38 5.64 -13.24
N HIS A 99 9.88 6.27 -14.31
CA HIS A 99 9.29 7.60 -14.19
C HIS A 99 8.01 7.61 -13.33
N HIS A 100 7.22 6.54 -13.37
CA HIS A 100 6.07 6.37 -12.49
C HIS A 100 6.46 6.20 -11.02
N LEU A 101 7.59 5.53 -10.75
CA LEU A 101 8.14 5.39 -9.41
C LEU A 101 8.69 6.73 -8.90
N GLU A 102 9.45 7.47 -9.71
CA GLU A 102 9.99 8.80 -9.39
C GLU A 102 8.86 9.81 -9.08
N GLN A 103 7.77 9.79 -9.84
CA GLN A 103 6.62 10.68 -9.56
C GLN A 103 5.89 10.34 -8.25
N LYS A 104 5.93 9.08 -7.81
CA LYS A 104 5.31 8.63 -6.55
C LYS A 104 6.26 8.69 -5.36
N CYS A 105 7.55 8.83 -5.61
CA CYS A 105 8.63 8.86 -4.62
C CYS A 105 9.39 10.19 -4.73
N PRO A 106 8.90 11.27 -4.09
CA PRO A 106 9.64 12.53 -3.99
C PRO A 106 10.88 12.40 -3.11
#